data_AF-A0AAV5X7T4-F1
#
_entry.id   AF-A0AAV5X7T4-F1
#
_cell.length_a   1.000
_cell.length_b   1.000
_cell.length_c   1.000
_cell.angle_alpha   90.00
_cell.angle_beta   90.00
_cell.angle_gamma   90.00
#
_symmetry.space_group_name_H-M   'P 1'
#
loop_
_entity.id
_entity.type
_entity.pdbx_description
1 polymer ?
#
loop_
_entity_poly.entity_id
_entity_poly.type
_entity_poly.pdbx_seq_one_letter_code
_entity_poly.pdbx_strand_id
1 'polypeptide(L)'
;MRAHLGARPAVLSALIVVLLALPTTDAAVKSRTVLVLPFATVDLSRDEQWLGEGVAQSLMLALAQAPSLVQIDRERLRQVPPPESWDDQTAATAAKALHAEVALFGEVRRVGGDLTIQPRYLEFKGDRPERAALEVVTFTDTALMERLRTVPVAYTRVLKVPLSESETARVQKWASPTSSMRAFEAYVRGRQSWYRGTQEGNEAAIEFLGKAIEIDPQFVVAQYALGVVHQTLGNRWKAAAQFRASTQLDPTYPEPYKALGDLFLTAPRRLFDQVVEAYTKALEIRPFYADAYVGLGDAKAAKGDVDGAVVAYQKALGLNPVNAKVHVSLGKLYYSEKGLYYESVQAYKKAIDLDPGYLDARMGLAEVYEDKGLYQEAIGEYRKVVEAEPKNTGALYNLALVYEKVDPKEAITLWERYIQLAGPLASEKDWVDVARLHLRKLKNQLEKSN
;
A
#
# COMPACT_ATOMS: atom_id res chain seq x y z
N MET A 1 -62.24 -27.60 33.74
CA MET A 1 -61.52 -28.28 32.64
C MET A 1 -60.41 -27.35 32.18
N ARG A 2 -59.15 -27.61 32.58
CA ARG A 2 -58.04 -28.08 31.69
C ARG A 2 -57.84 -27.15 30.47
N ALA A 3 -56.69 -26.55 30.16
CA ALA A 3 -55.32 -26.82 30.57
C ALA A 3 -54.36 -25.67 30.14
N HIS A 4 -53.13 -25.76 30.68
CA HIS A 4 -51.85 -25.24 30.19
C HIS A 4 -51.44 -23.77 30.40
N LEU A 5 -50.88 -23.58 31.58
CA LEU A 5 -49.70 -22.75 31.86
C LEU A 5 -48.54 -23.09 30.90
N GLY A 6 -47.91 -22.06 30.35
CA GLY A 6 -46.64 -22.12 29.63
C GLY A 6 -45.92 -20.78 29.79
N ALA A 7 -45.13 -20.67 30.86
CA ALA A 7 -44.24 -19.55 31.13
C ALA A 7 -43.20 -19.39 30.00
N ARG A 8 -43.02 -18.17 29.49
CA ARG A 8 -41.83 -17.80 28.72
C ARG A 8 -40.93 -16.97 29.64
N PRO A 9 -39.68 -17.40 29.92
CA PRO A 9 -38.73 -16.55 30.62
C PRO A 9 -38.21 -15.46 29.67
N ALA A 10 -38.11 -14.25 30.18
CA ALA A 10 -37.36 -13.17 29.56
C ALA A 10 -35.89 -13.60 29.43
N VAL A 11 -35.43 -13.83 28.20
CA VAL A 11 -33.99 -13.97 27.93
C VAL A 11 -33.47 -12.57 27.66
N LEU A 12 -32.89 -11.96 28.70
CA LEU A 12 -31.90 -10.90 28.53
C LEU A 12 -30.78 -11.47 27.66
N SER A 13 -30.71 -11.06 26.40
CA SER A 13 -29.53 -11.27 25.57
C SER A 13 -28.41 -10.38 26.10
N ALA A 14 -27.68 -10.90 27.10
CA ALA A 14 -26.40 -10.34 27.49
C ALA A 14 -25.44 -10.49 26.32
N LEU A 15 -25.07 -9.36 25.72
CA LEU A 15 -24.01 -9.26 24.72
C LEU A 15 -22.69 -9.61 25.43
N ILE A 16 -22.33 -10.89 25.46
CA ILE A 16 -20.99 -11.31 25.88
C ILE A 16 -20.06 -10.92 24.74
N VAL A 17 -19.43 -9.76 24.88
CA VAL A 17 -18.23 -9.40 24.11
C VAL A 17 -17.15 -10.37 24.57
N VAL A 18 -16.96 -11.45 23.82
CA VAL A 18 -15.76 -12.28 23.92
C VAL A 18 -14.62 -11.43 23.36
N LEU A 19 -13.99 -10.61 24.21
CA LEU A 19 -12.61 -10.22 24.00
C LEU A 19 -11.81 -11.52 24.02
N LEU A 20 -11.53 -12.08 22.84
CA LEU A 20 -10.42 -12.98 22.68
C LEU A 20 -9.18 -12.19 23.09
N ALA A 21 -8.74 -12.39 24.32
CA ALA A 21 -7.42 -12.01 24.78
C ALA A 21 -6.43 -12.71 23.85
N LEU A 22 -6.00 -11.98 22.81
CA LEU A 22 -4.75 -12.31 22.13
C LEU A 22 -3.67 -12.38 23.21
N PRO A 23 -2.73 -13.33 23.14
CA PRO A 23 -1.60 -13.33 24.06
C PRO A 23 -0.93 -11.96 23.98
N THR A 24 -1.02 -11.21 25.08
CA THR A 24 -0.29 -9.96 25.28
C THR A 24 1.15 -10.33 25.59
N THR A 25 1.93 -10.60 24.56
CA THR A 25 3.39 -10.71 24.65
C THR A 25 4.03 -10.17 23.37
N ASP A 26 4.02 -8.87 23.24
CA ASP A 26 5.25 -8.05 23.16
C ASP A 26 4.78 -6.60 23.24
N ALA A 27 5.48 -5.76 24.00
CA ALA A 27 5.27 -4.32 23.88
C ALA A 27 5.41 -4.00 22.39
N ALA A 28 4.32 -3.59 21.73
CA ALA A 28 4.27 -3.44 20.28
C ALA A 28 5.48 -2.58 19.86
N VAL A 29 6.48 -3.22 19.26
CA VAL A 29 7.70 -2.51 18.84
C VAL A 29 7.22 -1.51 17.80
N LYS A 30 7.31 -0.22 18.15
CA LYS A 30 6.82 0.86 17.29
C LYS A 30 7.45 0.69 15.91
N SER A 31 6.60 0.43 14.91
CA SER A 31 7.02 0.31 13.51
C SER A 31 7.63 1.63 13.04
N ARG A 32 8.71 1.57 12.26
CA ARG A 32 9.40 2.73 11.72
C ARG A 32 9.31 2.75 10.21
N THR A 33 8.92 3.86 9.61
CA THR A 33 8.97 3.99 8.14
C THR A 33 10.38 4.22 7.64
N VAL A 34 10.84 3.39 6.69
CA VAL A 34 12.21 3.41 6.18
C VAL A 34 12.20 3.61 4.67
N LEU A 35 12.98 4.58 4.21
CA LEU A 35 13.28 4.82 2.80
C LEU A 35 14.69 4.33 2.49
N VAL A 36 14.83 3.35 1.60
CA VAL A 36 16.13 2.89 1.11
C VAL A 36 16.45 3.59 -0.22
N LEU A 37 17.56 4.33 -0.24
CA LEU A 37 18.05 5.11 -1.38
C LEU A 37 19.20 4.36 -2.09
N PRO A 38 19.45 4.61 -3.39
CA PRO A 38 20.67 4.14 -4.04
C PRO A 38 21.87 4.71 -3.32
N PHE A 39 22.92 3.92 -3.22
CA PHE A 39 24.19 4.42 -2.73
C PHE A 39 24.86 5.21 -3.85
N ALA A 40 25.44 6.35 -3.51
CA ALA A 40 26.25 7.11 -4.45
C ALA A 40 27.46 6.28 -4.87
N THR A 41 27.83 6.33 -6.14
CA THR A 41 28.95 5.58 -6.71
C THR A 41 30.09 6.55 -7.00
N VAL A 42 31.23 6.36 -6.35
CA VAL A 42 32.36 7.32 -6.42
C VAL A 42 33.62 6.60 -6.89
N ASP A 43 34.28 7.16 -7.91
CA ASP A 43 35.49 6.56 -8.50
C ASP A 43 35.27 5.14 -9.07
N LEU A 44 34.03 4.85 -9.51
CA LEU A 44 33.62 3.59 -10.14
C LEU A 44 33.52 3.73 -11.66
N SER A 45 33.96 2.71 -12.40
CA SER A 45 33.79 2.65 -13.84
C SER A 45 32.32 2.52 -14.24
N ARG A 46 32.00 2.76 -15.52
CA ARG A 46 30.62 2.69 -16.03
C ARG A 46 29.96 1.32 -15.77
N ASP A 47 30.75 0.24 -15.84
CA ASP A 47 30.26 -1.12 -15.64
C ASP A 47 30.01 -1.46 -14.17
N GLU A 48 30.50 -0.64 -13.24
CA GLU A 48 30.35 -0.82 -11.80
C GLU A 48 29.26 0.07 -11.19
N GLN A 49 28.72 1.03 -11.97
CA GLN A 49 27.70 1.98 -11.51
C GLN A 49 26.43 1.31 -10.95
N TRP A 50 26.17 0.05 -11.31
CA TRP A 50 25.05 -0.71 -10.76
C TRP A 50 25.21 -1.02 -9.26
N LEU A 51 26.43 -1.03 -8.73
CA LEU A 51 26.72 -1.44 -7.34
C LEU A 51 25.96 -0.59 -6.32
N GLY A 52 25.79 0.70 -6.58
CA GLY A 52 25.05 1.60 -5.70
C GLY A 52 23.58 1.20 -5.52
N GLU A 53 22.92 0.83 -6.62
CA GLU A 53 21.57 0.26 -6.59
C GLU A 53 21.60 -1.18 -6.07
N GLY A 54 22.67 -1.94 -6.32
CA GLY A 54 22.83 -3.30 -5.82
C GLY A 54 22.83 -3.39 -4.29
N VAL A 55 23.53 -2.48 -3.61
CA VAL A 55 23.48 -2.36 -2.15
C VAL A 55 22.07 -2.00 -1.67
N ALA A 56 21.40 -1.06 -2.35
CA ALA A 56 20.03 -0.68 -2.03
C ALA A 56 19.05 -1.85 -2.20
N GLN A 57 19.15 -2.63 -3.28
CA GLN A 57 18.33 -3.83 -3.52
C GLN A 57 18.54 -4.89 -2.44
N SER A 58 19.81 -5.14 -2.07
CA SER A 58 20.16 -6.04 -0.98
C SER A 58 19.51 -5.61 0.34
N LEU A 59 19.59 -4.31 0.68
CA LEU A 59 18.96 -3.75 1.87
C LEU A 59 17.44 -3.88 1.84
N MET A 60 16.79 -3.58 0.71
CA MET A 60 15.33 -3.69 0.59
C MET A 60 14.85 -5.13 0.80
N LEU A 61 15.53 -6.11 0.19
CA LEU A 61 15.18 -7.53 0.37
C LEU A 61 15.39 -7.99 1.82
N ALA A 62 16.51 -7.59 2.42
CA ALA A 62 16.87 -7.98 3.78
C ALA A 62 15.95 -7.36 4.83
N LEU A 63 15.73 -6.04 4.77
CA LEU A 63 14.97 -5.31 5.79
C LEU A 63 13.46 -5.56 5.71
N ALA A 64 12.96 -6.14 4.60
CA ALA A 64 11.57 -6.58 4.49
C ALA A 64 11.26 -7.77 5.43
N GLN A 65 12.30 -8.36 6.03
CA GLN A 65 12.22 -9.44 7.00
C GLN A 65 12.26 -8.95 8.45
N ALA A 66 12.40 -7.63 8.68
CA ALA A 66 12.43 -7.03 10.01
C ALA A 66 11.03 -6.52 10.40
N PRO A 67 10.37 -7.10 11.44
CA PRO A 67 8.97 -6.79 11.76
C PRO A 67 8.68 -5.33 12.09
N SER A 68 9.65 -4.62 12.66
CA SER A 68 9.50 -3.23 13.09
C SER A 68 9.85 -2.21 12.01
N LEU A 69 10.18 -2.63 10.79
CA LEU A 69 10.53 -1.73 9.69
C LEU A 69 9.48 -1.81 8.57
N VAL A 70 8.88 -0.68 8.25
CA VAL A 70 7.93 -0.53 7.14
C VAL A 70 8.64 0.19 6.01
N GLN A 71 8.89 -0.50 4.91
CA GLN A 71 9.59 0.11 3.79
C GLN A 71 8.65 0.96 2.95
N ILE A 72 9.13 2.14 2.58
CA ILE A 72 8.49 2.98 1.56
C ILE A 72 8.84 2.43 0.20
N ASP A 73 7.81 2.18 -0.63
CA ASP A 73 8.00 1.68 -1.99
C ASP A 73 8.93 2.56 -2.82
N ARG A 74 9.94 1.93 -3.41
CA ARG A 74 10.97 2.57 -4.23
C ARG A 74 10.40 3.45 -5.34
N GLU A 75 9.27 3.05 -5.91
CA GLU A 75 8.56 3.75 -6.99
C GLU A 75 8.07 5.15 -6.61
N ARG A 76 7.83 5.41 -5.31
CA ARG A 76 7.39 6.71 -4.82
C ARG A 76 8.44 7.80 -5.01
N LEU A 77 9.70 7.45 -5.23
CA LEU A 77 10.75 8.42 -5.55
C LEU A 77 10.54 9.13 -6.88
N ARG A 78 9.67 8.64 -7.77
CA ARG A 78 9.27 9.39 -8.97
C ARG A 78 8.55 10.71 -8.64
N GLN A 79 8.06 10.86 -7.41
CA GLN A 79 7.44 12.10 -6.91
C GLN A 79 8.48 13.14 -6.47
N VAL A 80 9.76 12.76 -6.41
CA VAL A 80 10.87 13.62 -6.00
C VAL A 80 11.80 13.83 -7.20
N PRO A 81 12.29 15.05 -7.47
CA PRO A 81 13.27 15.28 -8.53
C PRO A 81 14.50 14.37 -8.34
N PRO A 82 14.95 13.64 -9.38
CA PRO A 82 16.10 12.76 -9.25
C PRO A 82 17.36 13.63 -9.01
N PRO A 83 18.11 13.38 -7.94
CA PRO A 83 19.35 14.12 -7.70
C PRO A 83 20.48 13.55 -8.57
N GLU A 84 21.54 14.34 -8.75
CA GLU A 84 22.79 13.85 -9.36
C GLU A 84 23.44 12.76 -8.49
N SER A 85 23.35 12.92 -7.16
CA SER A 85 23.85 11.97 -6.17
C SER A 85 23.00 12.00 -4.91
N TRP A 86 22.91 10.86 -4.21
CA TRP A 86 22.22 10.74 -2.93
C TRP A 86 23.19 11.06 -1.78
N ASP A 87 23.16 12.32 -1.36
CA ASP A 87 23.85 12.86 -0.19
C ASP A 87 22.88 13.16 0.97
N ASP A 88 23.40 13.71 2.08
CA ASP A 88 22.58 14.03 3.25
C ASP A 88 21.42 14.98 2.93
N GLN A 89 21.61 15.96 2.03
CA GLN A 89 20.58 16.97 1.72
C GLN A 89 19.46 16.38 0.86
N THR A 90 19.83 15.67 -0.19
CA THR A 90 18.89 15.04 -1.13
C THR A 90 18.15 13.87 -0.47
N ALA A 91 18.84 13.09 0.38
CA ALA A 91 18.21 12.06 1.20
C ALA A 91 17.18 12.66 2.18
N ALA A 92 17.53 13.76 2.87
CA ALA A 92 16.59 14.44 3.77
C ALA A 92 15.36 15.00 3.05
N THR A 93 15.57 15.56 1.86
CA THR A 93 14.48 16.08 1.01
C THR A 93 13.51 14.97 0.62
N ALA A 94 14.02 13.84 0.14
CA ALA A 94 13.18 12.70 -0.23
C ALA A 94 12.48 12.05 0.98
N ALA A 95 13.18 11.91 2.10
CA ALA A 95 12.61 11.37 3.34
C ALA A 95 11.43 12.22 3.82
N LYS A 96 11.59 13.55 3.85
CA LYS A 96 10.53 14.47 4.23
C LYS A 96 9.34 14.42 3.27
N ALA A 97 9.61 14.44 1.96
CA ALA A 97 8.57 14.38 0.93
C ALA A 97 7.75 13.08 0.97
N LEU A 98 8.38 11.97 1.37
CA LEU A 98 7.74 10.66 1.42
C LEU A 98 7.32 10.23 2.84
N HIS A 99 7.46 11.11 3.83
CA HIS A 99 7.13 10.86 5.24
C HIS A 99 7.88 9.65 5.84
N ALA A 100 9.16 9.51 5.49
CA ALA A 100 10.06 8.52 6.06
C ALA A 100 10.61 8.97 7.42
N GLU A 101 10.51 8.13 8.45
CA GLU A 101 11.17 8.35 9.73
C GLU A 101 12.68 8.09 9.65
N VAL A 102 13.11 7.27 8.69
CA VAL A 102 14.50 6.92 8.46
C VAL A 102 14.81 6.88 6.97
N ALA A 103 15.92 7.48 6.55
CA ALA A 103 16.50 7.28 5.21
C ALA A 103 17.82 6.52 5.31
N LEU A 104 17.96 5.43 4.54
CA LEU A 104 19.18 4.62 4.45
C LEU A 104 19.81 4.84 3.07
N PHE A 105 21.08 5.24 3.06
CA PHE A 105 21.83 5.61 1.86
C PHE A 105 23.32 5.46 2.15
N GLY A 106 24.20 5.81 1.22
CA GLY A 106 25.62 5.68 1.47
C GLY A 106 26.45 5.91 0.24
N GLU A 107 27.69 5.44 0.28
CA GLU A 107 28.59 5.48 -0.87
C GLU A 107 29.15 4.08 -1.13
N VAL A 108 29.32 3.75 -2.41
CA VAL A 108 30.19 2.67 -2.86
C VAL A 108 31.37 3.32 -3.57
N ARG A 109 32.59 3.01 -3.12
CA ARG A 109 33.81 3.63 -3.65
C ARG A 109 34.88 2.58 -3.92
N ARG A 110 35.75 2.84 -4.90
CA ARG A 110 36.98 2.08 -5.10
C ARG A 110 38.13 2.76 -4.36
N VAL A 111 38.77 2.06 -3.41
CA VAL A 111 39.89 2.54 -2.61
C VAL A 111 41.03 1.54 -2.68
N GLY A 112 42.16 1.94 -3.27
CA GLY A 112 43.36 1.08 -3.35
C GLY A 112 43.16 -0.21 -4.14
N GLY A 113 42.19 -0.26 -5.06
CA GLY A 113 41.84 -1.47 -5.82
C GLY A 113 40.75 -2.32 -5.19
N ASP A 114 40.38 -2.07 -3.94
CA ASP A 114 39.24 -2.72 -3.26
C ASP A 114 37.97 -1.85 -3.37
N LEU A 115 36.81 -2.47 -3.19
CA LEU A 115 35.54 -1.78 -3.03
C LEU A 115 35.25 -1.54 -1.55
N THR A 116 34.65 -0.39 -1.26
CA THR A 116 34.13 -0.06 0.06
C THR A 116 32.65 0.30 -0.04
N ILE A 117 31.86 -0.17 0.92
CA ILE A 117 30.51 0.34 1.18
C ILE A 117 30.61 1.18 2.45
N GLN A 118 30.28 2.46 2.32
CA GLN A 118 30.15 3.40 3.44
C GLN A 118 28.65 3.65 3.70
N PRO A 119 28.02 2.87 4.58
CA PRO A 119 26.62 3.06 4.91
C PRO A 119 26.42 4.34 5.73
N ARG A 120 25.33 5.04 5.44
CA ARG A 120 24.84 6.23 6.13
C ARG A 120 23.34 6.12 6.39
N TYR A 121 22.87 6.88 7.36
CA TYR A 121 21.44 7.05 7.58
C TYR A 121 21.13 8.44 8.13
N LEU A 122 19.87 8.84 7.96
CA LEU A 122 19.26 9.97 8.64
C LEU A 122 18.02 9.48 9.36
N GLU A 123 17.88 9.84 10.64
CA GLU A 123 16.73 9.49 11.47
C GLU A 123 16.02 10.77 11.95
N PHE A 124 14.72 10.89 11.65
CA PHE A 124 13.95 12.10 11.88
C PHE A 124 13.15 11.99 13.17
N LYS A 125 13.71 12.49 14.29
CA LYS A 125 13.02 12.61 15.60
C LYS A 125 12.56 14.05 15.93
N GLY A 126 12.76 15.00 15.02
CA GLY A 126 12.49 16.43 15.17
C GLY A 126 13.04 17.22 13.97
N ASP A 127 13.30 18.52 14.15
CA ASP A 127 13.72 19.41 13.04
C ASP A 127 15.11 19.11 12.46
N ARG A 128 16.00 18.48 13.24
CA ARG A 128 17.33 18.08 12.80
C ARG A 128 17.44 16.56 12.79
N PRO A 129 17.77 15.94 11.64
CA PRO A 129 17.95 14.49 11.60
C PRO A 129 19.19 14.06 12.39
N GLU A 130 19.01 13.01 13.18
CA GLU A 130 20.10 12.30 13.82
C GLU A 130 20.86 11.45 12.79
N ARG A 131 22.16 11.31 12.99
CA ARG A 131 23.04 10.49 12.15
C ARG A 131 24.15 9.90 13.02
N ALA A 132 24.69 8.75 12.62
CA ALA A 132 25.86 8.17 13.25
C ALA A 132 26.76 7.51 12.20
N ALA A 133 28.05 7.40 12.55
CA ALA A 133 28.99 6.65 11.74
C ALA A 133 28.64 5.16 11.82
N LEU A 134 28.51 4.53 10.65
CA LEU A 134 28.46 3.08 10.53
C LEU A 134 29.84 2.58 10.07
N GLU A 135 30.12 1.32 10.39
CA GLU A 135 31.36 0.66 9.97
C GLU A 135 31.46 0.61 8.44
N VAL A 136 32.63 0.98 7.92
CA VAL A 136 32.93 0.87 6.49
C VAL A 136 33.21 -0.59 6.17
N VAL A 137 32.53 -1.13 5.16
CA VAL A 137 32.70 -2.52 4.74
C VAL A 137 33.61 -2.56 3.52
N THR A 138 34.83 -3.08 3.69
CA THR A 138 35.84 -3.20 2.61
C THR A 138 35.93 -4.63 2.08
N PHE A 139 36.06 -4.79 0.77
CA PHE A 139 36.14 -6.08 0.09
C PHE A 139 36.68 -6.02 -1.34
N THR A 140 37.17 -7.17 -1.80
CA THR A 140 37.45 -7.44 -3.22
C THR A 140 36.16 -7.75 -3.97
N ASP A 141 36.13 -7.56 -5.28
CA ASP A 141 34.94 -7.81 -6.13
C ASP A 141 34.32 -9.20 -5.90
N THR A 142 35.16 -10.23 -5.71
CA THR A 142 34.74 -11.62 -5.49
C THR A 142 33.99 -11.85 -4.18
N ALA A 143 34.10 -10.95 -3.20
CA ALA A 143 33.50 -11.09 -1.87
C ALA A 143 32.22 -10.25 -1.70
N LEU A 144 31.75 -9.56 -2.75
CA LEU A 144 30.56 -8.69 -2.68
C LEU A 144 29.35 -9.41 -2.06
N MET A 145 28.99 -10.60 -2.56
CA MET A 145 27.79 -11.31 -2.11
C MET A 145 27.86 -11.72 -0.64
N GLU A 146 29.05 -11.99 -0.11
CA GLU A 146 29.26 -12.27 1.31
C GLU A 146 29.12 -10.98 2.14
N ARG A 147 29.77 -9.90 1.70
CA ARG A 147 29.73 -8.61 2.40
C ARG A 147 28.35 -7.97 2.44
N LEU A 148 27.53 -8.13 1.39
CA LEU A 148 26.15 -7.64 1.39
C LEU A 148 25.34 -8.19 2.57
N ARG A 149 25.67 -9.39 3.09
CA ARG A 149 24.98 -9.97 4.26
C ARG A 149 25.18 -9.19 5.56
N THR A 150 26.27 -8.42 5.68
CA THR A 150 26.59 -7.74 6.94
C THR A 150 25.95 -6.35 7.04
N VAL A 151 25.73 -5.69 5.90
CA VAL A 151 25.25 -4.30 5.84
C VAL A 151 23.87 -4.09 6.49
N PRO A 152 22.83 -4.91 6.23
CA PRO A 152 21.52 -4.72 6.86
C PRO A 152 21.56 -4.88 8.38
N VAL A 153 22.40 -5.78 8.89
CA VAL A 153 22.57 -6.00 10.33
C VAL A 153 23.17 -4.75 11.01
N ALA A 154 24.14 -4.10 10.36
CA ALA A 154 24.70 -2.84 10.85
C ALA A 154 23.61 -1.75 10.98
N TYR A 155 22.73 -1.63 9.98
CA TYR A 155 21.59 -0.71 10.06
C TYR A 155 20.63 -1.06 11.19
N THR A 156 20.21 -2.33 11.32
CA THR A 156 19.27 -2.72 12.38
C THR A 156 19.82 -2.42 13.78
N ARG A 157 21.13 -2.62 14.00
CA ARG A 157 21.81 -2.31 15.26
C ARG A 157 21.75 -0.82 15.59
N VAL A 158 22.10 0.05 14.63
CA VAL A 158 22.12 1.50 14.85
C VAL A 158 20.71 2.06 15.03
N LEU A 159 19.74 1.52 14.30
CA LEU A 159 18.32 1.87 14.45
C LEU A 159 17.67 1.30 15.71
N LYS A 160 18.43 0.53 16.52
CA LYS A 160 17.97 -0.15 17.73
C LYS A 160 16.76 -1.04 17.47
N VAL A 161 16.77 -1.72 16.32
CA VAL A 161 15.79 -2.72 15.93
C VAL A 161 16.28 -4.07 16.44
N PRO A 162 15.75 -4.59 17.57
CA PRO A 162 16.17 -5.89 18.07
C PRO A 162 15.73 -6.97 17.06
N LEU A 163 16.66 -7.85 16.71
CA LEU A 163 16.38 -9.04 15.90
C LEU A 163 16.74 -10.26 16.74
N SER A 164 15.84 -11.24 16.80
CA SER A 164 16.18 -12.59 17.23
C SER A 164 17.25 -13.21 16.32
N GLU A 165 17.86 -14.30 16.76
CA GLU A 165 18.81 -15.06 15.94
C GLU A 165 18.17 -15.54 14.63
N SER A 166 16.91 -16.01 14.70
CA SER A 166 16.16 -16.45 13.53
C SER A 166 15.89 -15.31 12.54
N GLU A 167 15.59 -14.11 13.03
CA GLU A 167 15.35 -12.92 12.20
C GLU A 167 16.65 -12.43 11.58
N THR A 168 17.75 -12.43 12.34
CA THR A 168 19.08 -12.08 11.85
C THR A 168 19.49 -13.00 10.70
N ALA A 169 19.29 -14.31 10.85
CA ALA A 169 19.57 -15.29 9.81
C ALA A 169 18.71 -15.06 8.55
N ARG A 170 17.41 -14.72 8.69
CA ARG A 170 16.55 -14.37 7.56
C ARG A 170 17.01 -13.09 6.86
N VAL A 171 17.29 -12.02 7.61
CA VAL A 171 17.82 -10.75 7.09
C VAL A 171 19.10 -11.00 6.29
N GLN A 172 20.04 -11.76 6.84
CA GLN A 172 21.30 -12.10 6.17
C GLN A 172 21.10 -12.98 4.92
N LYS A 173 20.19 -13.96 4.95
CA LYS A 173 19.83 -14.78 3.78
C LYS A 173 19.35 -13.89 2.63
N TRP A 174 18.39 -13.01 2.90
CA TRP A 174 17.75 -12.19 1.86
C TRP A 174 18.58 -11.01 1.37
N ALA A 175 19.59 -10.60 2.14
CA ALA A 175 20.59 -9.62 1.70
C ALA A 175 21.45 -10.11 0.53
N SER A 176 21.56 -11.42 0.35
CA SER A 176 22.39 -12.06 -0.67
C SER A 176 21.58 -13.16 -1.34
N PRO A 177 20.61 -12.78 -2.21
CA PRO A 177 19.55 -13.68 -2.69
C PRO A 177 20.01 -14.65 -3.79
N THR A 178 21.28 -14.55 -4.23
CA THR A 178 21.97 -15.45 -5.16
C THR A 178 23.45 -15.49 -4.78
N SER A 179 24.14 -16.60 -5.07
CA SER A 179 25.60 -16.67 -4.96
C SER A 179 26.33 -16.13 -6.20
N SER A 180 25.60 -15.89 -7.30
CA SER A 180 26.18 -15.42 -8.56
C SER A 180 26.14 -13.90 -8.66
N MET A 181 27.32 -13.27 -8.58
CA MET A 181 27.44 -11.82 -8.77
C MET A 181 26.88 -11.36 -10.13
N ARG A 182 27.10 -12.14 -11.18
CA ARG A 182 26.61 -11.83 -12.53
C ARG A 182 25.08 -11.91 -12.63
N ALA A 183 24.46 -12.88 -11.95
CA ALA A 183 23.00 -12.97 -11.86
C ALA A 183 22.46 -11.79 -11.06
N PHE A 184 23.11 -11.44 -9.95
CA PHE A 184 22.72 -10.30 -9.12
C PHE A 184 22.83 -8.97 -9.87
N GLU A 185 23.90 -8.73 -10.61
CA GLU A 185 24.05 -7.55 -11.46
C GLU A 185 22.90 -7.45 -12.49
N ALA A 186 22.63 -8.54 -13.22
CA ALA A 186 21.55 -8.57 -14.20
C ALA A 186 20.20 -8.28 -13.52
N TYR A 187 19.95 -8.86 -12.34
CA TYR A 187 18.76 -8.55 -11.55
C TYR A 187 18.67 -7.05 -11.20
N VAL A 188 19.76 -6.45 -10.70
CA VAL A 188 19.79 -5.03 -10.31
C VAL A 188 19.52 -4.12 -11.52
N ARG A 189 20.15 -4.39 -12.66
CA ARG A 189 19.91 -3.64 -13.91
C ARG A 189 18.46 -3.78 -14.39
N GLY A 190 17.87 -4.96 -14.22
CA GLY A 190 16.46 -5.22 -14.51
C GLY A 190 15.52 -4.40 -13.62
N ARG A 191 15.77 -4.39 -12.29
CA ARG A 191 15.03 -3.57 -11.32
C ARG A 191 15.15 -2.08 -11.62
N GLN A 192 16.37 -1.61 -11.89
CA GLN A 192 16.63 -0.21 -12.22
C GLN A 192 15.89 0.23 -13.49
N SER A 193 15.84 -0.64 -14.51
CA SER A 193 15.10 -0.38 -15.76
C SER A 193 13.60 -0.28 -15.51
N TRP A 194 13.03 -1.19 -14.71
CA TRP A 194 11.62 -1.17 -14.34
C TRP A 194 11.24 0.10 -13.56
N TYR A 195 12.08 0.58 -12.63
CA TYR A 195 11.78 1.80 -11.86
C TYR A 195 11.60 3.06 -12.70
N ARG A 196 12.16 3.11 -13.91
CA ARG A 196 11.95 4.22 -14.86
C ARG A 196 10.48 4.41 -15.20
N GLY A 197 9.66 3.36 -15.10
CA GLY A 197 8.22 3.42 -15.35
C GLY A 197 7.84 3.71 -16.80
N THR A 198 8.77 3.50 -17.74
CA THR A 198 8.53 3.66 -19.19
C THR A 198 8.33 2.30 -19.85
N GLN A 199 7.70 2.27 -21.02
CA GLN A 199 7.56 1.03 -21.80
C GLN A 199 8.93 0.43 -22.14
N GLU A 200 9.87 1.24 -22.64
CA GLU A 200 11.25 0.84 -22.91
C GLU A 200 11.95 0.29 -21.66
N GLY A 201 11.74 0.93 -20.50
CA GLY A 201 12.27 0.46 -19.22
C GLY A 201 11.72 -0.91 -18.81
N ASN A 202 10.45 -1.18 -19.08
CA ASN A 202 9.82 -2.49 -18.82
C ASN A 202 10.34 -3.58 -19.78
N GLU A 203 10.56 -3.25 -21.05
CA GLU A 203 11.13 -4.18 -22.04
C GLU A 203 12.58 -4.54 -21.68
N ALA A 204 13.41 -3.55 -21.34
CA ALA A 204 14.76 -3.78 -20.84
C ALA A 204 14.78 -4.58 -19.53
N ALA A 205 13.82 -4.34 -18.62
CA ALA A 205 13.69 -5.10 -17.39
C ALA A 205 13.43 -6.59 -17.66
N ILE A 206 12.59 -6.93 -18.64
CA ILE A 206 12.37 -8.32 -19.04
C ILE A 206 13.67 -8.99 -19.50
N GLU A 207 14.45 -8.32 -20.35
CA GLU A 207 15.72 -8.86 -20.86
C GLU A 207 16.72 -9.14 -19.73
N PHE A 208 16.96 -8.13 -18.87
CA PHE A 208 17.91 -8.25 -17.78
C PHE A 208 17.47 -9.28 -16.72
N LEU A 209 16.18 -9.32 -16.36
CA LEU A 209 15.67 -10.30 -15.40
C LEU A 209 15.66 -11.72 -15.98
N GLY A 210 15.35 -11.88 -17.27
CA GLY A 210 15.50 -13.14 -17.99
C GLY A 210 16.95 -13.65 -17.93
N LYS A 211 17.91 -12.78 -18.22
CA LYS A 211 19.34 -13.10 -18.12
C LYS A 211 19.77 -13.47 -16.69
N ALA A 212 19.23 -12.79 -15.67
CA ALA A 212 19.50 -13.14 -14.28
C ALA A 212 19.07 -14.58 -13.95
N ILE A 213 17.89 -14.97 -14.44
CA ILE A 213 17.33 -16.33 -14.27
C ILE A 213 18.09 -17.36 -15.11
N GLU A 214 18.56 -17.01 -16.31
CA GLU A 214 19.40 -17.89 -17.13
C GLU A 214 20.74 -18.19 -16.45
N ILE A 215 21.36 -17.18 -15.82
CA ILE A 215 22.63 -17.35 -15.10
C ILE A 215 22.42 -18.13 -13.80
N ASP A 216 21.33 -17.85 -13.07
CA ASP A 216 20.96 -18.57 -11.86
C ASP A 216 19.47 -18.97 -11.89
N PRO A 217 19.16 -20.20 -12.34
CA PRO A 217 17.78 -20.70 -12.40
C PRO A 217 17.08 -20.82 -11.04
N GLN A 218 17.83 -20.78 -9.93
CA GLN A 218 17.31 -20.82 -8.56
C GLN A 218 17.09 -19.42 -7.99
N PHE A 219 17.28 -18.35 -8.77
CA PHE A 219 17.16 -16.98 -8.28
C PHE A 219 15.70 -16.54 -8.09
N VAL A 220 15.14 -16.95 -6.95
CA VAL A 220 13.74 -16.76 -6.54
C VAL A 220 13.24 -15.32 -6.69
N VAL A 221 14.06 -14.34 -6.29
CA VAL A 221 13.70 -12.92 -6.31
C VAL A 221 13.66 -12.38 -7.74
N ALA A 222 14.52 -12.87 -8.63
CA ALA A 222 14.50 -12.49 -10.04
C ALA A 222 13.24 -13.03 -10.75
N GLN A 223 12.83 -14.26 -10.43
CA GLN A 223 11.55 -14.83 -10.91
C GLN A 223 10.36 -13.98 -10.47
N TYR A 224 10.29 -13.63 -9.18
CA TYR A 224 9.25 -12.74 -8.67
C TYR A 224 9.28 -11.37 -9.37
N ALA A 225 10.44 -10.74 -9.49
CA ALA A 225 10.57 -9.44 -10.14
C ALA A 225 10.13 -9.47 -11.61
N LEU A 226 10.45 -10.53 -12.36
CA LEU A 226 9.98 -10.69 -13.74
C LEU A 226 8.45 -10.82 -13.80
N GLY A 227 7.85 -11.50 -12.82
CA GLY A 227 6.40 -11.56 -12.65
C GLY A 227 5.77 -10.18 -12.43
N VAL A 228 6.38 -9.34 -11.59
CA VAL A 228 5.95 -7.95 -11.35
C VAL A 228 5.99 -7.13 -12.64
N VAL A 229 7.06 -7.22 -13.42
CA VAL A 229 7.17 -6.50 -14.71
C VAL A 229 6.09 -6.96 -15.69
N HIS A 230 5.83 -8.27 -15.78
CA HIS A 230 4.72 -8.77 -16.60
C HIS A 230 3.35 -8.30 -16.12
N GLN A 231 3.14 -8.18 -14.80
CA GLN A 231 1.91 -7.63 -14.23
C GLN A 231 1.73 -6.15 -14.60
N THR A 232 2.78 -5.33 -14.51
CA THR A 232 2.78 -3.93 -14.96
C THR A 232 2.40 -3.82 -16.44
N LEU A 233 2.86 -4.74 -17.27
CA LEU A 233 2.53 -4.80 -18.71
C LEU A 233 1.16 -5.43 -19.02
N GLY A 234 0.36 -5.79 -18.00
CA GLY A 234 -0.95 -6.43 -18.18
C GLY A 234 -0.89 -7.89 -18.64
N ASN A 235 0.29 -8.50 -18.71
CA ASN A 235 0.52 -9.88 -19.13
C ASN A 235 0.21 -10.86 -17.97
N ARG A 236 -1.06 -10.91 -17.55
CA ARG A 236 -1.51 -11.65 -16.35
C ARG A 236 -1.08 -13.12 -16.32
N TRP A 237 -1.12 -13.81 -17.47
CA TRP A 237 -0.73 -15.22 -17.57
C TRP A 237 0.77 -15.43 -17.34
N LYS A 238 1.62 -14.55 -17.93
CA LYS A 238 3.07 -14.60 -17.72
C LYS A 238 3.41 -14.24 -16.27
N ALA A 239 2.75 -13.21 -15.71
CA ALA A 239 2.92 -12.85 -14.30
C ALA A 239 2.62 -14.01 -13.36
N ALA A 240 1.46 -14.66 -13.52
CA ALA A 240 1.07 -15.83 -12.73
C ALA A 240 2.08 -16.99 -12.85
N ALA A 241 2.60 -17.24 -14.05
CA ALA A 241 3.60 -18.28 -14.28
C ALA A 241 4.88 -17.99 -13.50
N GLN A 242 5.39 -16.76 -13.54
CA GLN A 242 6.61 -16.40 -12.82
C GLN A 242 6.43 -16.37 -11.30
N PHE A 243 5.28 -15.91 -10.80
CA PHE A 243 4.99 -16.00 -9.37
C PHE A 243 4.92 -17.44 -8.89
N ARG A 244 4.26 -18.34 -9.64
CA ARG A 244 4.23 -19.77 -9.33
C ARG A 244 5.62 -20.40 -9.36
N ALA A 245 6.44 -20.08 -10.36
CA ALA A 245 7.82 -20.54 -10.42
C ALA A 245 8.62 -20.08 -9.17
N SER A 246 8.47 -18.83 -8.77
CA SER A 246 9.07 -18.30 -7.53
C SER A 246 8.63 -19.08 -6.29
N THR A 247 7.33 -19.35 -6.13
CA THR A 247 6.82 -20.15 -4.99
C THR A 247 7.29 -21.61 -4.99
N GLN A 248 7.56 -22.18 -6.16
CA GLN A 248 8.07 -23.56 -6.28
C GLN A 248 9.55 -23.65 -5.92
N LEU A 249 10.34 -22.62 -6.24
CA LEU A 249 11.76 -22.55 -5.91
C LEU A 249 12.00 -22.30 -4.41
N ASP A 250 11.26 -21.38 -3.80
CA ASP A 250 11.33 -21.14 -2.35
C ASP A 250 9.93 -20.82 -1.78
N PRO A 251 9.27 -21.81 -1.15
CA PRO A 251 7.97 -21.64 -0.49
C PRO A 251 8.00 -20.71 0.72
N THR A 252 9.18 -20.24 1.16
CA THR A 252 9.35 -19.31 2.28
C THR A 252 9.49 -17.85 1.85
N TYR A 253 9.29 -17.54 0.56
CA TYR A 253 9.27 -16.18 0.04
C TYR A 253 7.82 -15.66 -0.05
N PRO A 254 7.39 -14.72 0.80
CA PRO A 254 5.97 -14.32 0.91
C PRO A 254 5.46 -13.45 -0.26
N GLU A 255 6.32 -12.69 -0.90
CA GLU A 255 6.01 -11.73 -1.98
C GLU A 255 5.22 -12.35 -3.15
N PRO A 256 5.64 -13.48 -3.76
CA PRO A 256 4.89 -14.09 -4.86
C PRO A 256 3.49 -14.60 -4.45
N TYR A 257 3.29 -15.03 -3.21
CA TYR A 257 1.96 -15.42 -2.73
C TYR A 257 1.03 -14.20 -2.63
N LYS A 258 1.53 -13.09 -2.06
CA LYS A 258 0.77 -11.83 -2.03
C LYS A 258 0.44 -11.35 -3.44
N ALA A 259 1.41 -11.40 -4.37
CA ALA A 259 1.20 -10.97 -5.75
C ALA A 259 0.23 -11.88 -6.53
N LEU A 260 0.22 -13.19 -6.27
CA LEU A 260 -0.82 -14.09 -6.78
C LEU A 260 -2.20 -13.71 -6.23
N GLY A 261 -2.30 -13.38 -4.93
CA GLY A 261 -3.51 -12.86 -4.32
C GLY A 261 -4.04 -11.60 -5.02
N ASP A 262 -3.18 -10.61 -5.26
CA ASP A 262 -3.53 -9.38 -5.99
C ASP A 262 -4.03 -9.69 -7.42
N LEU A 263 -3.33 -10.60 -8.11
CA LEU A 263 -3.66 -11.00 -9.48
C LEU A 263 -5.03 -11.70 -9.55
N PHE A 264 -5.32 -12.59 -8.61
CA PHE A 264 -6.61 -13.28 -8.53
C PHE A 264 -7.75 -12.36 -8.09
N LEU A 265 -7.48 -11.39 -7.21
CA LEU A 265 -8.48 -10.44 -6.73
C LEU A 265 -8.98 -9.53 -7.86
N THR A 266 -8.10 -9.20 -8.80
CA THR A 266 -8.42 -8.39 -9.99
C THR A 266 -8.82 -9.22 -11.21
N ALA A 267 -8.94 -10.54 -11.07
CA ALA A 267 -9.39 -11.42 -12.15
C ALA A 267 -10.90 -11.28 -12.39
N PRO A 268 -11.39 -11.34 -13.65
CA PRO A 268 -12.83 -11.26 -13.94
C PRO A 268 -13.63 -12.41 -13.31
N ARG A 269 -12.98 -13.55 -13.12
CA ARG A 269 -13.55 -14.69 -12.39
C ARG A 269 -13.30 -14.42 -10.91
N ARG A 270 -14.37 -14.42 -10.11
CA ARG A 270 -14.38 -14.25 -8.66
C ARG A 270 -13.66 -15.39 -7.93
N LEU A 271 -12.33 -15.48 -8.09
CA LEU A 271 -11.47 -16.54 -7.55
C LEU A 271 -11.16 -16.31 -6.06
N PHE A 272 -12.14 -15.86 -5.28
CA PHE A 272 -11.90 -15.34 -3.93
C PHE A 272 -11.33 -16.39 -2.96
N ASP A 273 -11.60 -17.68 -3.16
CA ASP A 273 -10.97 -18.74 -2.37
C ASP A 273 -9.46 -18.81 -2.60
N GLN A 274 -9.01 -18.74 -3.87
CA GLN A 274 -7.59 -18.70 -4.22
C GLN A 274 -6.94 -17.40 -3.74
N VAL A 275 -7.68 -16.30 -3.74
CA VAL A 275 -7.21 -15.02 -3.18
C VAL A 275 -6.95 -15.14 -1.68
N VAL A 276 -7.91 -15.67 -0.93
CA VAL A 276 -7.79 -15.88 0.52
C VAL A 276 -6.66 -16.84 0.84
N GLU A 277 -6.54 -17.95 0.11
CA GLU A 277 -5.46 -18.93 0.26
C GLU A 277 -4.09 -18.27 0.04
N ALA A 278 -3.93 -17.52 -1.05
CA ALA A 278 -2.67 -16.87 -1.40
C ALA A 278 -2.24 -15.83 -0.35
N TYR A 279 -3.15 -14.96 0.12
CA TYR A 279 -2.82 -14.02 1.19
C TYR A 279 -2.56 -14.72 2.53
N THR A 280 -3.34 -15.77 2.85
CA THR A 280 -3.12 -16.55 4.07
C THR A 280 -1.73 -17.18 4.05
N LYS A 281 -1.29 -17.70 2.89
CA LYS A 281 0.05 -18.26 2.76
C LYS A 281 1.16 -17.23 2.95
N ALA A 282 1.00 -16.03 2.37
CA ALA A 282 1.92 -14.92 2.58
C ALA A 282 2.02 -14.53 4.08
N LEU A 283 0.89 -14.57 4.80
CA LEU A 283 0.80 -14.24 6.22
C LEU A 283 1.32 -15.35 7.15
N GLU A 284 1.20 -16.62 6.77
CA GLU A 284 1.87 -17.74 7.48
C GLU A 284 3.39 -17.58 7.46
N ILE A 285 3.93 -17.13 6.32
CA ILE A 285 5.36 -16.93 6.13
C ILE A 285 5.83 -15.63 6.81
N ARG A 286 5.06 -14.54 6.65
CA ARG A 286 5.34 -13.22 7.23
C ARG A 286 4.11 -12.66 7.95
N PRO A 287 3.94 -12.94 9.26
CA PRO A 287 2.77 -12.49 10.04
C PRO A 287 2.64 -10.97 10.20
N PHE A 288 3.70 -10.21 9.92
CA PHE A 288 3.73 -8.73 9.98
C PHE A 288 3.57 -8.08 8.60
N TYR A 289 3.05 -8.79 7.61
CA TYR A 289 2.87 -8.27 6.24
C TYR A 289 1.56 -7.47 6.11
N ALA A 290 1.60 -6.18 6.44
CA ALA A 290 0.43 -5.29 6.46
C ALA A 290 -0.39 -5.35 5.15
N ASP A 291 0.26 -5.25 3.99
CA ASP A 291 -0.43 -5.25 2.69
C ASP A 291 -1.15 -6.57 2.38
N ALA A 292 -0.62 -7.70 2.86
CA ALA A 292 -1.30 -9.00 2.72
C ALA A 292 -2.56 -9.07 3.59
N TYR A 293 -2.58 -8.42 4.77
CA TYR A 293 -3.81 -8.25 5.55
C TYR A 293 -4.81 -7.33 4.87
N VAL A 294 -4.37 -6.25 4.22
CA VAL A 294 -5.25 -5.40 3.41
C VAL A 294 -5.91 -6.22 2.30
N GLY A 295 -5.11 -6.95 1.53
CA GLY A 295 -5.61 -7.82 0.47
C GLY A 295 -6.55 -8.91 0.97
N LEU A 296 -6.25 -9.52 2.13
CA LEU A 296 -7.13 -10.49 2.78
C LEU A 296 -8.46 -9.85 3.21
N GLY A 297 -8.43 -8.62 3.72
CA GLY A 297 -9.61 -7.84 4.06
C GLY A 297 -10.48 -7.55 2.83
N ASP A 298 -9.85 -7.08 1.74
CA ASP A 298 -10.52 -6.82 0.45
C ASP A 298 -11.18 -8.11 -0.08
N ALA A 299 -10.48 -9.25 -0.01
CA ALA A 299 -11.00 -10.54 -0.45
C ALA A 299 -12.19 -11.03 0.38
N LYS A 300 -12.11 -10.89 1.72
CA LYS A 300 -13.18 -11.30 2.63
C LYS A 300 -14.41 -10.42 2.49
N ALA A 301 -14.22 -9.10 2.37
CA ALA A 301 -15.29 -8.15 2.09
C ALA A 301 -16.01 -8.50 0.78
N ALA A 302 -15.26 -8.81 -0.28
CA ALA A 302 -15.83 -9.22 -1.56
C ALA A 302 -16.58 -10.57 -1.51
N LYS A 303 -16.27 -11.44 -0.54
CA LYS A 303 -17.01 -12.68 -0.25
C LYS A 303 -18.23 -12.47 0.67
N GLY A 304 -18.42 -11.28 1.23
CA GLY A 304 -19.42 -11.01 2.27
C GLY A 304 -19.03 -11.48 3.67
N ASP A 305 -17.78 -11.91 3.90
CA ASP A 305 -17.24 -12.14 5.26
C ASP A 305 -16.83 -10.81 5.88
N VAL A 306 -17.85 -10.03 6.29
CA VAL A 306 -17.68 -8.66 6.80
C VAL A 306 -16.86 -8.64 8.10
N ASP A 307 -17.15 -9.54 9.04
CA ASP A 307 -16.42 -9.62 10.31
C ASP A 307 -14.96 -9.99 10.09
N GLY A 308 -14.70 -10.99 9.25
CA GLY A 308 -13.34 -11.38 8.90
C GLY A 308 -12.58 -10.28 8.16
N ALA A 309 -13.26 -9.47 7.34
CA ALA A 309 -12.65 -8.32 6.68
C ALA A 309 -12.24 -7.24 7.69
N VAL A 310 -13.12 -6.88 8.62
CA VAL A 310 -12.83 -5.91 9.69
C VAL A 310 -11.62 -6.37 10.51
N VAL A 311 -11.56 -7.64 10.91
CA VAL A 311 -10.42 -8.20 11.65
C VAL A 311 -9.11 -8.09 10.85
N ALA A 312 -9.15 -8.43 9.55
CA ALA A 312 -7.96 -8.33 8.69
C ALA A 312 -7.50 -6.87 8.54
N TYR A 313 -8.40 -5.93 8.30
CA TYR A 313 -8.08 -4.51 8.23
C TYR A 313 -7.55 -3.93 9.54
N GLN A 314 -8.11 -4.31 10.69
CA GLN A 314 -7.60 -3.90 12.00
C GLN A 314 -6.17 -4.42 12.24
N LYS A 315 -5.86 -5.67 11.83
CA LYS A 315 -4.49 -6.20 11.85
C LYS A 315 -3.57 -5.41 10.92
N ALA A 316 -4.02 -5.06 9.72
CA ALA A 316 -3.25 -4.22 8.80
C ALA A 316 -2.93 -2.86 9.40
N LEU A 317 -3.90 -2.19 10.04
CA LEU A 317 -3.71 -0.89 10.71
C LEU A 317 -2.84 -1.00 11.96
N GLY A 318 -2.85 -2.12 12.67
CA GLY A 318 -1.92 -2.39 13.77
C GLY A 318 -0.45 -2.44 13.31
N LEU A 319 -0.21 -2.86 12.06
CA LEU A 319 1.12 -2.95 11.46
C LEU A 319 1.51 -1.69 10.67
N ASN A 320 0.54 -1.04 10.04
CA ASN A 320 0.70 0.20 9.27
C ASN A 320 -0.47 1.16 9.57
N PRO A 321 -0.35 2.00 10.62
CA PRO A 321 -1.45 2.87 11.07
C PRO A 321 -1.71 4.08 10.17
N VAL A 322 -0.88 4.31 9.14
CA VAL A 322 -0.99 5.48 8.25
C VAL A 322 -1.62 5.15 6.89
N ASN A 323 -2.27 3.99 6.77
CA ASN A 323 -2.91 3.57 5.53
C ASN A 323 -4.34 4.12 5.40
N ALA A 324 -4.49 5.28 4.74
CA ALA A 324 -5.77 5.94 4.52
C ALA A 324 -6.80 5.05 3.78
N LYS A 325 -6.34 4.21 2.82
CA LYS A 325 -7.20 3.27 2.08
C LYS A 325 -7.93 2.31 3.00
N VAL A 326 -7.25 1.76 4.00
CA VAL A 326 -7.84 0.80 4.94
C VAL A 326 -8.91 1.47 5.81
N HIS A 327 -8.69 2.73 6.20
CA HIS A 327 -9.71 3.51 6.91
C HIS A 327 -10.96 3.76 6.06
N VAL A 328 -10.82 4.04 4.75
CA VAL A 328 -11.96 4.13 3.83
C VAL A 328 -12.70 2.79 3.72
N SER A 329 -11.98 1.68 3.55
CA SER A 329 -12.59 0.33 3.49
C SER A 329 -13.36 0.00 4.77
N LEU A 330 -12.81 0.29 5.95
CA LEU A 330 -13.50 0.11 7.22
C LEU A 330 -14.72 1.03 7.35
N GLY A 331 -14.59 2.31 6.98
CA GLY A 331 -15.70 3.26 6.99
C GLY A 331 -16.87 2.77 6.16
N LYS A 332 -16.58 2.25 4.96
CA LYS A 332 -17.58 1.66 4.07
C LYS A 332 -18.25 0.43 4.70
N LEU A 333 -17.48 -0.52 5.22
CA LEU A 333 -18.05 -1.73 5.85
C LEU A 333 -18.88 -1.39 7.10
N TYR A 334 -18.42 -0.46 7.93
CA TYR A 334 -19.19 -0.02 9.10
C TYR A 334 -20.51 0.62 8.69
N TYR A 335 -20.51 1.42 7.63
CA TYR A 335 -21.73 2.04 7.12
C TYR A 335 -22.67 1.05 6.44
N SER A 336 -22.23 0.41 5.35
CA SER A 336 -23.12 -0.37 4.46
C SER A 336 -23.51 -1.73 5.02
N GLU A 337 -22.60 -2.40 5.74
CA GLU A 337 -22.80 -3.79 6.16
C GLU A 337 -23.19 -3.93 7.63
N LYS A 338 -22.78 -2.98 8.48
CA LYS A 338 -22.99 -3.06 9.94
C LYS A 338 -23.92 -1.99 10.52
N GLY A 339 -24.20 -0.91 9.79
CA GLY A 339 -24.98 0.22 10.33
C GLY A 339 -24.31 0.93 11.51
N LEU A 340 -22.99 0.81 11.64
CA LEU A 340 -22.16 1.43 12.69
C LEU A 340 -21.71 2.81 12.24
N TYR A 341 -22.64 3.77 12.30
CA TYR A 341 -22.45 5.10 11.73
C TYR A 341 -21.35 5.92 12.44
N TYR A 342 -21.24 5.81 13.76
CA TYR A 342 -20.21 6.54 14.51
C TYR A 342 -18.81 6.07 14.11
N GLU A 343 -18.60 4.76 14.09
CA GLU A 343 -17.36 4.11 13.70
C GLU A 343 -17.00 4.42 12.24
N SER A 344 -18.01 4.46 11.36
CA SER A 344 -17.85 4.88 9.97
C SER A 344 -17.35 6.32 9.86
N VAL A 345 -17.99 7.27 10.55
CA VAL A 345 -17.56 8.68 10.58
C VAL A 345 -16.12 8.82 11.09
N GLN A 346 -15.76 8.10 12.17
CA GLN A 346 -14.40 8.16 12.69
C GLN A 346 -13.38 7.60 11.70
N ALA A 347 -13.70 6.49 11.03
CA ALA A 347 -12.83 5.90 10.02
C ALA A 347 -12.63 6.84 8.82
N TYR A 348 -13.70 7.42 8.27
CA TYR A 348 -13.57 8.37 7.17
C TYR A 348 -12.81 9.65 7.56
N LYS A 349 -13.08 10.22 8.74
CA LYS A 349 -12.30 11.37 9.24
C LYS A 349 -10.82 11.04 9.34
N LYS A 350 -10.48 9.86 9.87
CA LYS A 350 -9.08 9.43 9.96
C LYS A 350 -8.43 9.27 8.58
N ALA A 351 -9.16 8.75 7.59
CA ALA A 351 -8.67 8.70 6.21
C ALA A 351 -8.40 10.10 5.64
N ILE A 352 -9.32 11.05 5.86
CA ILE A 352 -9.17 12.45 5.41
C ILE A 352 -7.99 13.14 6.10
N ASP A 353 -7.76 12.88 7.39
CA ASP A 353 -6.62 13.44 8.12
C ASP A 353 -5.28 12.91 7.60
N LEU A 354 -5.24 11.64 7.20
CA LEU A 354 -4.04 10.99 6.64
C LEU A 354 -3.78 11.40 5.19
N ASP A 355 -4.84 11.54 4.38
CA ASP A 355 -4.79 11.98 2.99
C ASP A 355 -5.97 12.90 2.68
N PRO A 356 -5.80 14.24 2.79
CA PRO A 356 -6.85 15.21 2.51
C PRO A 356 -7.35 15.21 1.06
N GLY A 357 -6.55 14.66 0.14
CA GLY A 357 -6.86 14.53 -1.29
C GLY A 357 -7.63 13.26 -1.62
N TYR A 358 -7.87 12.37 -0.65
CA TYR A 358 -8.57 11.12 -0.91
C TYR A 358 -10.10 11.31 -0.92
N LEU A 359 -10.61 11.75 -2.07
CA LEU A 359 -12.00 12.20 -2.22
C LEU A 359 -13.05 11.12 -1.91
N ASP A 360 -12.73 9.84 -2.12
CA ASP A 360 -13.60 8.71 -1.74
C ASP A 360 -13.95 8.72 -0.24
N ALA A 361 -13.02 9.17 0.61
CA ALA A 361 -13.27 9.29 2.04
C ALA A 361 -14.28 10.41 2.36
N ARG A 362 -14.23 11.52 1.62
CA ARG A 362 -15.18 12.64 1.76
C ARG A 362 -16.55 12.27 1.24
N MET A 363 -16.61 11.59 0.10
CA MET A 363 -17.86 11.06 -0.46
C MET A 363 -18.55 10.14 0.56
N GLY A 364 -17.82 9.13 1.08
CA GLY A 364 -18.37 8.22 2.09
C GLY A 364 -18.80 8.91 3.38
N LEU A 365 -18.04 9.91 3.86
CA LEU A 365 -18.44 10.70 5.04
C LEU A 365 -19.72 11.51 4.79
N ALA A 366 -19.84 12.12 3.61
CA ALA A 366 -21.02 12.89 3.22
C ALA A 366 -22.27 12.01 3.11
N GLU A 367 -22.14 10.81 2.52
CA GLU A 367 -23.22 9.81 2.45
C GLU A 367 -23.71 9.39 3.84
N VAL A 368 -22.79 9.17 4.79
CA VAL A 368 -23.16 8.84 6.18
C VAL A 368 -23.91 9.99 6.85
N TYR A 369 -23.48 11.23 6.64
CA TYR A 369 -24.17 12.41 7.17
C TYR A 369 -25.55 12.60 6.53
N GLU A 370 -25.66 12.42 5.23
CA GLU A 370 -26.92 12.49 4.48
C GLU A 370 -27.95 11.48 5.02
N ASP A 371 -27.57 10.21 5.17
CA ASP A 371 -28.42 9.15 5.71
C ASP A 371 -28.86 9.44 7.17
N LYS A 372 -28.08 10.24 7.90
CA LYS A 372 -28.39 10.66 9.27
C LYS A 372 -29.15 11.98 9.34
N GLY A 373 -29.47 12.60 8.21
CA GLY A 373 -30.16 13.89 8.15
C GLY A 373 -29.30 15.09 8.53
N LEU A 374 -27.98 14.90 8.65
CA LEU A 374 -26.99 15.94 8.92
C LEU A 374 -26.63 16.66 7.61
N TYR A 375 -27.63 17.31 7.01
CA TYR A 375 -27.54 17.81 5.64
C TYR A 375 -26.49 18.92 5.46
N GLN A 376 -26.26 19.75 6.49
CA GLN A 376 -25.25 20.81 6.39
C GLN A 376 -23.82 20.25 6.38
N GLU A 377 -23.58 19.22 7.20
CA GLU A 377 -22.32 18.49 7.24
C GLU A 377 -22.08 17.72 5.93
N ALA A 378 -23.12 17.05 5.41
CA ALA A 378 -23.07 16.38 4.11
C ALA A 378 -22.74 17.35 2.97
N ILE A 379 -23.43 18.51 2.90
CA ILE A 379 -23.12 19.57 1.94
C ILE A 379 -21.67 20.03 2.07
N GLY A 380 -21.19 20.24 3.28
CA GLY A 380 -19.81 20.66 3.54
C GLY A 380 -18.77 19.70 2.95
N GLU A 381 -18.98 18.39 3.07
CA GLU A 381 -18.05 17.39 2.53
C GLU A 381 -18.22 17.18 1.01
N TYR A 382 -19.44 17.09 0.48
CA TYR A 382 -19.68 17.00 -0.96
C TYR A 382 -19.16 18.24 -1.71
N ARG A 383 -19.30 19.44 -1.14
CA ARG A 383 -18.74 20.66 -1.74
C ARG A 383 -17.23 20.60 -1.87
N LYS A 384 -16.51 20.10 -0.87
CA LYS A 384 -15.05 19.93 -0.96
C LYS A 384 -14.66 18.99 -2.11
N VAL A 385 -15.46 17.95 -2.37
CA VAL A 385 -15.26 17.07 -3.52
C VAL A 385 -15.48 17.82 -4.84
N VAL A 386 -16.57 18.57 -4.96
CA VAL A 386 -16.88 19.38 -6.16
C VAL A 386 -15.87 20.53 -6.38
N GLU A 387 -15.32 21.10 -5.30
CA GLU A 387 -14.27 22.13 -5.37
C GLU A 387 -12.96 21.54 -5.87
N ALA A 388 -12.59 20.33 -5.42
CA ALA A 388 -11.40 19.62 -5.89
C ALA A 388 -11.58 19.08 -7.32
N GLU A 389 -12.75 18.52 -7.62
CA GLU A 389 -13.11 17.96 -8.92
C GLU A 389 -14.44 18.55 -9.43
N PRO A 390 -14.41 19.72 -10.11
CA PRO A 390 -15.62 20.40 -10.59
C PRO A 390 -16.48 19.61 -11.59
N LYS A 391 -15.97 18.50 -12.11
CA LYS A 391 -16.64 17.60 -13.06
C LYS A 391 -17.04 16.25 -12.46
N ASN A 392 -16.86 16.05 -11.15
CA ASN A 392 -17.26 14.81 -10.49
C ASN A 392 -18.79 14.69 -10.47
N THR A 393 -19.34 13.88 -11.39
CA THR A 393 -20.79 13.75 -11.60
C THR A 393 -21.48 13.10 -10.41
N GLY A 394 -20.85 12.14 -9.75
CA GLY A 394 -21.36 11.50 -8.54
C GLY A 394 -21.52 12.48 -7.38
N ALA A 395 -20.49 13.30 -7.11
CA ALA A 395 -20.56 14.32 -6.07
C ALA A 395 -21.61 15.39 -6.37
N LEU A 396 -21.74 15.83 -7.63
CA LEU A 396 -22.77 16.79 -8.05
C LEU A 396 -24.18 16.21 -7.89
N TYR A 397 -24.37 14.95 -8.26
CA TYR A 397 -25.64 14.25 -8.12
C TYR A 397 -26.07 14.16 -6.65
N ASN A 398 -25.19 13.67 -5.78
CA ASN A 398 -25.49 13.55 -4.35
C ASN A 398 -25.67 14.92 -3.69
N LEU A 399 -24.84 15.91 -4.04
CA LEU A 399 -25.00 17.27 -3.53
C LEU A 399 -26.35 17.87 -3.92
N ALA A 400 -26.80 17.68 -5.16
CA ALA A 400 -28.11 18.14 -5.60
C ALA A 400 -29.25 17.50 -4.78
N LEU A 401 -29.17 16.18 -4.53
CA LEU A 401 -30.14 15.45 -3.70
C LEU A 401 -30.22 16.01 -2.27
N VAL A 402 -29.07 16.29 -1.64
CA VAL A 402 -29.05 16.89 -0.30
C VAL A 402 -29.65 18.29 -0.32
N TYR A 403 -29.32 19.11 -1.34
CA TYR A 403 -29.90 20.45 -1.47
C TYR A 403 -31.41 20.44 -1.68
N GLU A 404 -32.02 19.41 -2.28
CA GLU A 404 -33.49 19.31 -2.36
C GLU A 404 -34.17 19.36 -0.98
N LYS A 405 -33.45 18.95 0.07
CA LYS A 405 -33.96 18.95 1.45
C LYS A 405 -33.82 20.29 2.16
N VAL A 406 -32.91 21.15 1.71
CA VAL A 406 -32.54 22.37 2.44
C VAL A 406 -32.70 23.67 1.64
N ASP A 407 -32.42 23.64 0.34
CA ASP A 407 -32.55 24.79 -0.57
C ASP A 407 -32.89 24.31 -2.00
N PRO A 408 -34.19 24.30 -2.36
CA PRO A 408 -34.64 23.90 -3.69
C PRO A 408 -34.05 24.71 -4.85
N LYS A 409 -33.64 25.97 -4.61
CA LYS A 409 -33.07 26.82 -5.67
C LYS A 409 -31.65 26.37 -5.99
N GLU A 410 -30.84 26.13 -4.97
CA GLU A 410 -29.48 25.62 -5.16
C GLU A 410 -29.51 24.21 -5.76
N ALA A 411 -30.47 23.36 -5.35
CA ALA A 411 -30.68 22.04 -5.95
C ALA A 411 -30.94 22.12 -7.46
N ILE A 412 -31.75 23.08 -7.92
CA ILE A 412 -31.99 23.31 -9.37
C ILE A 412 -30.69 23.64 -10.09
N THR A 413 -29.89 24.58 -9.57
CA THR A 413 -28.61 24.96 -10.17
C THR A 413 -27.66 23.77 -10.29
N LEU A 414 -27.62 22.91 -9.26
CA LEU A 414 -26.79 21.71 -9.26
C LEU A 414 -27.31 20.64 -10.22
N TRP A 415 -28.62 20.44 -10.31
CA TRP A 415 -29.20 19.51 -11.28
C TRP A 415 -28.94 19.92 -12.73
N GLU A 416 -29.05 21.22 -13.04
CA GLU A 416 -28.72 21.75 -14.36
C GLU A 416 -27.24 21.51 -14.69
N ARG A 417 -26.35 21.77 -13.73
CA ARG A 417 -24.91 21.51 -13.87
C ARG A 417 -24.60 20.02 -14.04
N TYR A 418 -25.21 19.14 -13.25
CA TYR A 418 -25.06 17.68 -13.39
C TYR A 418 -25.50 17.24 -14.79
N ILE A 419 -26.69 17.64 -15.25
CA ILE A 419 -27.22 17.27 -16.58
C ILE A 419 -26.31 17.77 -17.70
N GLN A 420 -25.76 18.99 -17.58
CA GLN A 420 -24.83 19.54 -18.56
C GLN A 420 -23.56 18.70 -18.69
N LEU A 421 -23.00 18.24 -17.57
CA LEU A 421 -21.75 17.48 -17.54
C LEU A 421 -21.93 15.99 -17.84
N ALA A 422 -23.00 15.38 -17.33
CA ALA A 422 -23.29 13.96 -17.45
C ALA A 422 -24.04 13.61 -18.74
N GLY A 423 -24.78 14.57 -19.33
CA GLY A 423 -25.58 14.35 -20.55
C GLY A 423 -24.81 13.75 -21.75
N PRO A 424 -23.54 14.15 -22.01
CA PRO A 424 -22.72 13.54 -23.06
C PRO A 424 -22.19 12.13 -22.72
N LEU A 425 -22.28 11.67 -21.47
CA LEU A 425 -21.71 10.40 -21.02
C LEU A 425 -22.72 9.27 -21.22
N ALA A 426 -22.43 8.34 -22.13
CA ALA A 426 -23.32 7.20 -22.41
C ALA A 426 -23.60 6.33 -21.17
N SER A 427 -22.64 6.24 -20.24
CA SER A 427 -22.77 5.51 -18.97
C SER A 427 -23.74 6.16 -17.98
N GLU A 428 -24.09 7.43 -18.16
CA GLU A 428 -24.91 8.22 -17.22
C GLU A 428 -26.32 8.47 -17.76
N LYS A 429 -26.66 7.93 -18.93
CA LYS A 429 -27.93 8.22 -19.61
C LYS A 429 -29.15 8.06 -18.71
N ASP A 430 -29.24 6.93 -18.01
CA ASP A 430 -30.38 6.64 -17.13
C ASP A 430 -30.44 7.60 -15.93
N TRP A 431 -29.30 7.95 -15.36
CA TRP A 431 -29.18 8.90 -14.24
C TRP A 431 -29.50 10.33 -14.65
N VAL A 432 -29.15 10.73 -15.87
CA VAL A 432 -29.53 12.02 -16.46
C VAL A 432 -31.04 12.13 -16.65
N ASP A 433 -31.71 11.06 -17.07
CA ASP A 433 -33.16 11.04 -17.18
C ASP A 433 -33.83 11.17 -15.80
N VAL A 434 -33.30 10.50 -14.78
CA VAL A 434 -33.72 10.69 -13.38
C VAL A 434 -33.53 12.14 -12.94
N ALA A 435 -32.35 12.73 -13.17
CA ALA A 435 -32.06 14.13 -12.81
C ALA A 435 -33.03 15.13 -13.46
N ARG A 436 -33.44 14.90 -14.72
CA ARG A 436 -34.44 15.74 -15.40
C ARG A 436 -35.81 15.68 -14.73
N LEU A 437 -36.19 14.53 -14.17
CA LEU A 437 -37.44 14.39 -13.40
C LEU A 437 -37.38 15.19 -12.10
N HIS A 438 -36.27 15.09 -11.37
CA HIS A 438 -36.03 15.90 -10.17
C HIS A 438 -36.09 17.41 -10.49
N LEU A 439 -35.35 17.85 -11.50
CA LEU A 439 -35.34 19.25 -11.95
C LEU A 439 -36.73 19.77 -12.31
N ARG A 440 -37.52 18.99 -13.08
CA ARG A 440 -38.90 19.37 -13.45
C ARG A 440 -39.80 19.48 -12.22
N LYS A 441 -39.69 18.53 -11.29
CA LYS A 441 -40.49 18.54 -10.05
C LYS A 441 -40.21 19.78 -9.22
N LEU A 442 -38.94 20.13 -9.01
CA LEU A 442 -38.53 21.30 -8.22
C LEU A 442 -39.01 22.61 -8.86
N LYS A 443 -38.86 22.76 -10.18
CA LYS A 443 -39.34 23.95 -10.91
C LYS A 443 -40.86 24.13 -10.77
N ASN A 444 -41.63 23.04 -10.94
CA ASN A 444 -43.08 23.07 -10.77
C ASN A 444 -43.52 23.40 -9.33
N GLN A 445 -42.73 23.01 -8.33
CA GLN A 445 -43.02 23.33 -6.93
C GLN A 445 -42.80 24.83 -6.66
N LEU A 446 -41.71 25.40 -7.17
CA LEU A 446 -41.40 26.83 -7.03
C LEU A 446 -42.40 27.73 -7.75
N GLU A 447 -42.86 27.32 -8.94
CA GLU A 447 -43.91 28.03 -9.69
C GLU A 447 -45.26 28.04 -8.96
N LYS A 448 -45.55 27.04 -8.12
CA LYS A 448 -46.78 26.97 -7.31
C LYS A 448 -46.69 27.72 -5.97
N SER A 449 -45.48 28.00 -5.51
CA SER A 449 -45.22 28.71 -4.24
C SER A 449 -45.00 30.21 -4.39
N ASN A 450 -44.84 30.69 -5.63
CA ASN A 450 -44.84 32.09 -6.03
C ASN A 450 -46.25 32.49 -6.50
#